data_AF-A0A935BP30-F1
#
_entry.id   AF-A0A935BP30-F1
#
_cell.length_a   1.000
_cell.length_b   1.000
_cell.length_c   1.000
_cell.angle_alpha   90.00
_cell.angle_beta   90.00
_cell.angle_gamma   90.00
#
_symmetry.space_group_name_H-M   'P 1'
#
loop_
_entity.id
_entity.type
_entity.pdbx_description
1 polymer ?
#
loop_
_entity_poly.entity_id
_entity_poly.type
_entity_poly.pdbx_seq_one_letter_code
_entity_poly.pdbx_strand_id
1 'polypeptide(L)'
;MDFPAHVPAAVRAHITTLIEGDSWEPMGWAESLASAERQLAEIEGQIESCIRWGKDDYLPGLRKDRAGAVAHRDGLAAEVDCLRRLAHDARMADAFALLTREFTDDRQWRNFTYAAWAARVDFAKYRDRLKRAAELKGEIADAAETLAKLIRQFSETGISGPGEFYSIPELLRQTDNHEMQGHNLHMWRSMRQHVLGDLPKRDAPETKPAGGEPMPPVEIVIVPMGEKAEIDPEEEARNMLRYAWGTAPDFSALLGTMANAARSFKPSESGMIGAAIESRQRSAKTEYLRAFGNLLTDVHGFALTTPIMQAMAIVANVVINLPDVDVTYDDVRKALAKLGGARMENSGEK
;
A
#
# COMPACT_ATOMS: atom_id res chain seq x y z
N MET A 1 27.91 24.13 6.70
CA MET A 1 27.61 24.01 8.16
C MET A 1 28.89 23.80 8.96
N ASP A 2 29.01 24.45 10.13
CA ASP A 2 30.16 24.29 11.03
C ASP A 2 29.92 23.15 12.03
N PHE A 3 30.54 21.99 11.80
CA PHE A 3 30.32 20.79 12.63
C PHE A 3 31.31 20.70 13.82
N PRO A 4 30.85 20.26 15.01
CA PRO A 4 31.71 20.00 16.16
C PRO A 4 32.84 19.00 15.85
N ALA A 5 34.00 19.11 16.50
CA ALA A 5 35.17 18.28 16.22
C ALA A 5 34.91 16.75 16.36
N HIS A 6 33.98 16.35 17.24
CA HIS A 6 33.67 14.94 17.50
C HIS A 6 32.84 14.27 16.40
N VAL A 7 32.29 15.01 15.43
CA VAL A 7 31.45 14.45 14.36
C VAL A 7 32.33 13.79 13.29
N PRO A 8 32.17 12.48 12.98
CA PRO A 8 32.92 11.81 11.93
C PRO A 8 32.70 12.47 10.55
N ALA A 9 33.74 12.50 9.71
CA ALA A 9 33.69 13.15 8.40
C ALA A 9 32.57 12.61 7.50
N ALA A 10 32.38 11.29 7.50
CA ALA A 10 31.30 10.63 6.75
C ALA A 10 29.90 11.10 7.19
N VAL A 11 29.69 11.32 8.50
CA VAL A 11 28.42 11.83 9.04
C VAL A 11 28.20 13.28 8.62
N ARG A 12 29.25 14.13 8.67
CA ARG A 12 29.17 15.52 8.20
C ARG A 12 28.74 15.59 6.74
N ALA A 13 29.45 14.86 5.87
CA ALA A 13 29.17 14.84 4.43
C ALA A 13 27.74 14.36 4.15
N HIS A 14 27.30 13.30 4.84
CA HIS A 14 25.96 12.76 4.65
C HIS A 14 24.84 13.68 5.13
N ILE A 15 24.97 14.28 6.32
CA ILE A 15 23.97 15.22 6.85
C ILE A 15 23.94 16.49 6.00
N THR A 16 25.09 17.00 5.55
CA THR A 16 25.15 18.10 4.57
C THR A 16 24.39 17.74 3.30
N THR A 17 24.63 16.56 2.74
CA THR A 17 23.93 16.08 1.54
C THR A 17 22.41 16.03 1.74
N LEU A 18 21.94 15.48 2.87
CA LEU A 18 20.50 15.41 3.16
C LEU A 18 19.88 16.81 3.32
N ILE A 19 20.55 17.72 4.02
CA ILE A 19 20.02 19.07 4.30
C ILE A 19 20.08 19.95 3.05
N GLU A 20 21.22 20.00 2.36
CA GLU A 20 21.50 20.94 1.28
C GLU A 20 21.17 20.37 -0.12
N GLY A 21 21.11 19.04 -0.25
CA GLY A 21 20.95 18.33 -1.52
C GLY A 21 22.29 17.92 -2.13
N ASP A 22 22.24 17.09 -3.18
CA ASP A 22 23.39 16.75 -4.02
C ASP A 22 23.00 16.65 -5.51
N SER A 23 23.87 16.09 -6.35
CA SER A 23 23.60 15.91 -7.77
C SER A 23 22.47 14.91 -8.08
N TRP A 24 22.11 14.05 -7.14
CA TRP A 24 21.08 13.00 -7.30
C TRP A 24 19.76 13.41 -6.65
N GLU A 25 19.81 14.09 -5.51
CA GLU A 25 18.68 14.72 -4.82
C GLU A 25 18.90 16.24 -4.80
N PRO A 26 18.62 16.94 -5.92
CA PRO A 26 18.98 18.36 -6.08
C PRO A 26 18.24 19.29 -5.12
N MET A 27 17.16 18.83 -4.50
CA MET A 27 16.45 19.58 -3.46
C MET A 27 16.63 18.87 -2.12
N GLY A 28 17.59 19.35 -1.32
CA GLY A 28 17.71 18.93 0.07
C GLY A 28 16.50 19.32 0.93
N TRP A 29 16.46 18.80 2.16
CA TRP A 29 15.37 19.09 3.09
C TRP A 29 15.24 20.58 3.42
N ALA A 30 16.33 21.36 3.38
CA ALA A 30 16.28 22.80 3.61
C ALA A 30 15.55 23.55 2.49
N GLU A 31 15.80 23.22 1.22
CA GLU A 31 15.09 23.85 0.10
C GLU A 31 13.61 23.42 0.08
N SER A 32 13.34 22.15 0.40
CA SER A 32 11.97 21.65 0.57
C SER A 32 11.21 22.44 1.64
N LEU A 33 11.84 22.69 2.79
CA LEU A 33 11.28 23.52 3.86
C LEU A 33 11.03 24.95 3.40
N ALA A 34 12.01 25.59 2.75
CA ALA A 34 11.88 26.95 2.23
C ALA A 34 10.77 27.05 1.15
N SER A 35 10.58 26.02 0.34
CA SER A 35 9.48 25.93 -0.61
C SER A 35 8.12 25.83 0.10
N ALA A 36 7.99 25.00 1.13
CA ALA A 36 6.77 24.88 1.91
C ALA A 36 6.43 26.19 2.66
N GLU A 37 7.43 26.92 3.16
CA GLU A 37 7.24 28.24 3.77
C GLU A 37 6.73 29.27 2.76
N ARG A 38 7.27 29.29 1.53
CA ARG A 38 6.76 30.15 0.44
C ARG A 38 5.31 29.83 0.09
N GLN A 39 4.97 28.55 -0.03
CA GLN A 39 3.59 28.12 -0.32
C GLN A 39 2.63 28.52 0.81
N LEU A 40 3.03 28.37 2.07
CA LEU A 40 2.23 28.81 3.20
C LEU A 40 1.99 30.31 3.17
N ALA A 41 3.03 31.11 2.91
CA ALA A 41 2.92 32.56 2.79
C ALA A 41 1.99 32.99 1.63
N GLU A 42 2.02 32.27 0.50
CA GLU A 42 1.11 32.51 -0.61
C GLU A 42 -0.35 32.27 -0.21
N ILE A 43 -0.66 31.14 0.44
CA ILE A 43 -2.01 30.82 0.93
C ILE A 43 -2.48 31.87 1.94
N GLU A 44 -1.61 32.31 2.84
CA GLU A 44 -1.93 33.38 3.80
C GLU A 44 -2.25 34.71 3.10
N GLY A 45 -1.49 35.07 2.06
CA GLY A 45 -1.79 36.22 1.22
C GLY A 45 -3.11 36.11 0.46
N GLN A 46 -3.46 34.91 -0.03
CA GLN A 46 -4.75 34.64 -0.68
C GLN A 46 -5.92 34.78 0.31
N ILE A 47 -5.76 34.29 1.54
CA ILE A 47 -6.75 34.46 2.62
C ILE A 47 -6.96 35.95 2.92
N GLU A 48 -5.87 36.71 3.10
CA GLU A 48 -5.95 38.14 3.38
C GLU A 48 -6.65 38.91 2.24
N SER A 49 -6.32 38.58 0.99
CA SER A 49 -6.96 39.14 -0.19
C SER A 49 -8.47 38.82 -0.23
N CYS A 50 -8.87 37.57 0.04
CA CYS A 50 -10.28 37.18 0.07
C CYS A 50 -11.06 37.96 1.15
N ILE A 51 -10.48 38.12 2.34
CA ILE A 51 -11.07 38.93 3.42
C ILE A 51 -11.23 40.39 2.97
N ARG A 52 -10.21 40.96 2.33
CA ARG A 52 -10.21 42.36 1.86
C ARG A 52 -11.28 42.62 0.80
N TRP A 53 -11.54 41.65 -0.08
CA TRP A 53 -12.51 41.77 -1.18
C TRP A 53 -13.91 41.20 -0.86
N GLY A 54 -14.15 40.75 0.39
CA GLY A 54 -15.44 40.19 0.80
C GLY A 54 -15.83 38.90 0.09
N LYS A 55 -14.84 38.08 -0.30
CA LYS A 55 -15.05 36.80 -1.02
C LYS A 55 -15.16 35.64 -0.04
N ASP A 56 -16.21 35.64 0.78
CA ASP A 56 -16.34 34.72 1.91
C ASP A 56 -16.50 33.24 1.50
N ASP A 57 -17.07 32.97 0.31
CA ASP A 57 -17.31 31.62 -0.19
C ASP A 57 -16.04 30.76 -0.34
N TYR A 58 -14.88 31.39 -0.55
CA TYR A 58 -13.59 30.70 -0.76
C TYR A 58 -12.80 30.48 0.53
N LEU A 59 -13.14 31.19 1.62
CA LEU A 59 -12.39 31.16 2.88
C LEU A 59 -12.35 29.76 3.54
N PRO A 60 -13.42 28.94 3.54
CA PRO A 60 -13.36 27.61 4.13
C PRO A 60 -12.34 26.70 3.46
N GLY A 61 -12.27 26.73 2.12
CA GLY A 61 -11.28 25.96 1.34
C GLY A 61 -9.86 26.39 1.66
N LEU A 62 -9.57 27.69 1.59
CA LEU A 62 -8.24 28.24 1.87
C LEU A 62 -7.78 27.98 3.31
N ARG A 63 -8.69 28.00 4.30
CA ARG A 63 -8.35 27.64 5.69
C ARG A 63 -7.95 26.18 5.85
N LYS A 64 -8.62 25.28 5.12
CA LYS A 64 -8.25 23.86 5.07
C LYS A 64 -6.88 23.69 4.41
N ASP A 65 -6.64 24.38 3.30
CA ASP A 65 -5.36 24.35 2.59
C ASP A 65 -4.23 24.89 3.46
N ARG A 66 -4.47 26.00 4.17
CA ARG A 66 -3.52 26.55 5.16
C ARG A 66 -3.18 25.54 6.25
N ALA A 67 -4.17 24.86 6.81
CA ALA A 67 -3.93 23.85 7.84
C ALA A 67 -3.07 22.69 7.31
N GLY A 68 -3.31 22.25 6.07
CA GLY A 68 -2.47 21.26 5.38
C GLY A 68 -1.04 21.75 5.15
N ALA A 69 -0.87 22.99 4.69
CA ALA A 69 0.43 23.61 4.44
C ALA A 69 1.25 23.80 5.73
N VAL A 70 0.61 24.23 6.83
CA VAL A 70 1.25 24.32 8.15
C VAL A 70 1.76 22.95 8.60
N ALA A 71 0.90 21.92 8.56
CA ALA A 71 1.30 20.57 8.97
C ALA A 71 2.44 20.01 8.11
N HIS A 72 2.44 20.29 6.80
CA HIS A 72 3.53 19.90 5.91
C HIS A 72 4.84 20.62 6.26
N ARG A 73 4.81 21.95 6.42
CA ARG A 73 5.97 22.77 6.80
C ARG A 73 6.55 22.33 8.14
N ASP A 74 5.70 22.13 9.14
CA ASP A 74 6.14 21.69 10.47
C ASP A 74 6.77 20.30 10.43
N GLY A 75 6.25 19.40 9.60
CA GLY A 75 6.87 18.09 9.34
C GLY A 75 8.29 18.23 8.79
N LEU A 76 8.47 19.04 7.73
CA LEU A 76 9.79 19.28 7.13
C LEU A 76 10.77 19.95 8.11
N ALA A 77 10.30 20.94 8.88
CA ALA A 77 11.10 21.58 9.90
C ALA A 77 11.59 20.58 10.95
N ALA A 78 10.70 19.66 11.35
CA ALA A 78 11.04 18.61 12.30
C ALA A 78 12.12 17.65 11.75
N GLU A 79 12.11 17.35 10.45
CA GLU A 79 13.14 16.54 9.78
C GLU A 79 14.50 17.26 9.74
N VAL A 80 14.53 18.53 9.33
CA VAL A 80 15.75 19.35 9.30
C VAL A 80 16.35 19.47 10.70
N ASP A 81 15.51 19.73 11.71
CA ASP A 81 15.95 19.81 13.10
C ASP A 81 16.48 18.47 13.62
N CYS A 82 15.90 17.35 13.18
CA CYS A 82 16.41 16.01 13.49
C CYS A 82 17.86 15.84 13.02
N LEU A 83 18.10 16.14 11.74
CA LEU A 83 19.40 16.01 11.10
C LEU A 83 20.43 16.93 11.76
N ARG A 84 20.04 18.17 12.10
CA ARG A 84 20.88 19.08 12.87
C ARG A 84 21.22 18.53 14.25
N ARG A 85 20.25 17.98 15.00
CA ARG A 85 20.53 17.37 16.31
C ARG A 85 21.48 16.17 16.19
N LEU A 86 21.29 15.31 15.21
CA LEU A 86 22.19 14.18 14.95
C LEU A 86 23.64 14.61 14.69
N ALA A 87 23.86 15.82 14.17
CA ALA A 87 25.20 16.35 13.93
C ALA A 87 25.76 17.22 15.07
N HIS A 88 24.91 17.96 15.79
CA HIS A 88 25.35 19.03 16.69
C HIS A 88 25.03 18.80 18.18
N ASP A 89 24.15 17.86 18.52
CA ASP A 89 23.80 17.58 19.91
C ASP A 89 25.01 16.99 20.65
N ALA A 90 25.36 17.56 21.80
CA ALA A 90 26.55 17.17 22.56
C ALA A 90 26.51 15.69 22.99
N ARG A 91 25.32 15.10 23.18
CA ARG A 91 25.16 13.68 23.53
C ARG A 91 25.66 12.75 22.43
N MET A 92 25.67 13.20 21.17
CA MET A 92 26.15 12.41 20.04
C MET A 92 27.64 12.10 20.12
N ALA A 93 28.43 12.89 20.87
CA ALA A 93 29.85 12.62 21.08
C ALA A 93 30.11 11.22 21.67
N ASP A 94 29.32 10.81 22.67
CA ASP A 94 29.42 9.49 23.29
C ASP A 94 28.97 8.37 22.35
N ALA A 95 27.90 8.61 21.58
CA ALA A 95 27.44 7.67 20.57
C ALA A 95 28.53 7.43 19.50
N PHE A 96 29.14 8.50 18.98
CA PHE A 96 30.21 8.37 17.99
C PHE A 96 31.47 7.71 18.56
N ALA A 97 31.80 7.95 19.84
CA ALA A 97 32.91 7.28 20.50
C ALA A 97 32.70 5.76 20.60
N LEU A 98 31.47 5.31 20.85
CA LEU A 98 31.11 3.89 20.83
C LEU A 98 31.20 3.32 19.41
N LEU A 99 30.60 3.99 18.43
CA LEU A 99 30.54 3.51 17.04
C LEU A 99 31.91 3.49 16.33
N THR A 100 32.84 4.38 16.70
CA THR A 100 34.21 4.41 16.14
C THR A 100 34.97 3.10 16.37
N ARG A 101 34.60 2.33 17.39
CA ARG A 101 35.21 1.02 17.67
C ARG A 101 34.63 -0.11 16.83
N GLU A 102 33.44 0.10 16.28
CA GLU A 102 32.65 -0.91 15.58
C GLU A 102 32.64 -0.68 14.07
N PHE A 103 32.69 0.58 13.62
CA PHE A 103 32.56 0.94 12.22
C PHE A 103 33.93 1.04 11.56
N THR A 104 34.07 0.36 10.44
CA THR A 104 35.31 0.27 9.65
C THR A 104 35.25 1.10 8.37
N ASP A 105 34.05 1.49 7.90
CA ASP A 105 33.88 2.26 6.67
C ASP A 105 32.82 3.37 6.77
N ASP A 106 32.90 4.32 5.82
CA ASP A 106 31.98 5.45 5.69
C ASP A 106 30.54 5.05 5.36
N ARG A 107 30.33 3.85 4.81
CA ARG A 107 28.98 3.37 4.47
C ARG A 107 28.23 2.98 5.75
N GLN A 108 28.90 2.40 6.74
CA GLN A 108 28.29 2.07 8.02
C GLN A 108 27.83 3.34 8.76
N TRP A 109 28.65 4.39 8.78
CA TRP A 109 28.27 5.69 9.32
C TRP A 109 27.01 6.24 8.65
N ARG A 110 27.00 6.25 7.31
CA ARG A 110 25.85 6.70 6.50
C ARG A 110 24.60 5.91 6.80
N ASN A 111 24.68 4.59 6.72
CA ASN A 111 23.54 3.70 6.95
C ASN A 111 22.98 3.83 8.37
N PHE A 112 23.84 3.98 9.38
CA PHE A 112 23.39 4.14 10.75
C PHE A 112 22.69 5.49 10.98
N THR A 113 23.28 6.58 10.49
CA THR A 113 22.67 7.92 10.56
C THR A 113 21.36 7.97 9.79
N TYR A 114 21.33 7.41 8.57
CA TYR A 114 20.12 7.30 7.76
C TYR A 114 19.04 6.52 8.49
N ALA A 115 19.37 5.35 9.05
CA ALA A 115 18.40 4.52 9.76
C ALA A 115 17.84 5.21 11.01
N ALA A 116 18.66 5.95 11.75
CA ALA A 116 18.21 6.73 12.91
C ALA A 116 17.22 7.82 12.50
N TRP A 117 17.54 8.56 11.44
CA TRP A 117 16.67 9.61 10.93
C TRP A 117 15.37 9.04 10.33
N ALA A 118 15.46 8.05 9.44
CA ALA A 118 14.33 7.44 8.75
C ALA A 118 13.37 6.68 9.70
N ALA A 119 13.84 6.23 10.87
CA ALA A 119 12.98 5.57 11.86
C ALA A 119 12.00 6.53 12.57
N ARG A 120 12.13 7.86 12.40
CA ARG A 120 11.28 8.88 13.04
C ARG A 120 9.89 9.03 12.40
N VAL A 121 9.44 8.05 11.63
CA VAL A 121 8.12 8.07 10.98
C VAL A 121 6.99 8.07 12.02
N ASP A 122 5.91 8.80 11.74
CA ASP A 122 4.68 8.72 12.52
C ASP A 122 3.94 7.41 12.23
N PHE A 123 4.16 6.40 13.08
CA PHE A 123 3.56 5.09 12.95
C PHE A 123 2.05 5.06 13.24
N ALA A 124 1.47 6.12 13.81
CA ALA A 124 0.05 6.17 14.14
C ALA A 124 -0.83 6.02 12.88
N LYS A 125 -0.44 6.67 11.78
CA LYS A 125 -1.15 6.61 10.50
C LYS A 125 -1.26 5.18 9.96
N TYR A 126 -0.21 4.38 10.12
CA TYR A 126 -0.20 2.98 9.68
C TYR A 126 -1.06 2.09 10.59
N ARG A 127 -1.07 2.36 11.90
CA ARG A 127 -1.99 1.67 12.82
C ARG A 127 -3.45 1.98 12.49
N ASP A 128 -3.76 3.24 12.21
CA ASP A 128 -5.12 3.65 11.83
C ASP A 128 -5.53 3.03 10.49
N ARG A 129 -4.60 2.93 9.53
CA ARG A 129 -4.81 2.21 8.27
C ARG A 129 -5.11 0.73 8.50
N LEU A 130 -4.32 0.04 9.32
CA LEU A 130 -4.54 -1.38 9.63
C LEU A 130 -5.86 -1.60 10.38
N LYS A 131 -6.19 -0.70 11.31
CA LYS A 131 -7.47 -0.73 12.02
C LYS A 131 -8.63 -0.55 11.03
N ARG A 132 -8.55 0.43 10.13
CA ARG A 132 -9.58 0.64 9.10
C ARG A 132 -9.69 -0.55 8.15
N ALA A 133 -8.58 -1.16 7.76
CA ALA A 133 -8.59 -2.39 6.96
C ALA A 133 -9.24 -3.57 7.72
N ALA A 134 -9.01 -3.67 9.03
CA ALA A 134 -9.63 -4.70 9.88
C ALA A 134 -11.14 -4.49 10.06
N GLU A 135 -11.61 -3.25 10.08
CA GLU A 135 -13.04 -2.92 10.07
C GLU A 135 -13.66 -3.21 8.70
N LEU A 136 -13.04 -2.70 7.62
CA LEU A 136 -13.52 -2.86 6.25
C LEU A 136 -13.62 -4.33 5.84
N LYS A 137 -12.68 -5.19 6.24
CA LYS A 137 -12.79 -6.62 5.91
C LYS A 137 -14.02 -7.28 6.55
N GLY A 138 -14.46 -6.80 7.71
CA GLY A 138 -15.69 -7.24 8.38
C GLY A 138 -16.91 -6.75 7.62
N GLU A 139 -16.96 -5.44 7.33
CA GLU A 139 -18.03 -4.82 6.54
C GLU A 139 -18.20 -5.51 5.17
N ILE A 140 -17.10 -5.79 4.47
CA ILE A 140 -17.10 -6.51 3.18
C ILE A 140 -17.63 -7.94 3.34
N ALA A 141 -17.18 -8.68 4.36
CA ALA A 141 -17.63 -10.03 4.59
C ALA A 141 -19.15 -10.09 4.87
N ASP A 142 -19.64 -9.23 5.74
CA ASP A 142 -21.05 -9.21 6.14
C ASP A 142 -21.95 -8.75 4.99
N ALA A 143 -21.50 -7.77 4.19
CA ALA A 143 -22.20 -7.33 2.99
C ALA A 143 -22.28 -8.44 1.94
N ALA A 144 -21.17 -9.16 1.71
CA ALA A 144 -21.11 -10.27 0.77
C ALA A 144 -22.07 -11.42 1.18
N GLU A 145 -22.10 -11.79 2.46
CA GLU A 145 -23.02 -12.80 2.97
C GLU A 145 -24.49 -12.37 2.90
N THR A 146 -24.76 -11.11 3.24
CA THR A 146 -26.11 -10.54 3.15
C THR A 146 -26.60 -10.58 1.71
N LEU A 147 -25.78 -10.15 0.76
CA LEU A 147 -26.13 -10.18 -0.66
C LEU A 147 -26.31 -11.62 -1.17
N ALA A 148 -25.41 -12.54 -0.81
CA ALA A 148 -25.56 -13.96 -1.15
C ALA A 148 -26.87 -14.54 -0.62
N LYS A 149 -27.23 -14.23 0.63
CA LYS A 149 -28.49 -14.67 1.24
C LYS A 149 -29.71 -14.09 0.51
N LEU A 150 -29.71 -12.80 0.21
CA LEU A 150 -30.82 -12.14 -0.50
C LEU A 150 -31.02 -12.73 -1.90
N ILE A 151 -29.94 -13.01 -2.64
CA ILE A 151 -30.01 -13.64 -3.96
C ILE A 151 -30.62 -15.04 -3.88
N ARG A 152 -30.22 -15.85 -2.89
CA ARG A 152 -30.82 -17.18 -2.65
C ARG A 152 -32.30 -17.08 -2.29
N GLN A 153 -32.66 -16.24 -1.32
CA GLN A 153 -34.06 -16.01 -0.95
C GLN A 153 -34.90 -15.53 -2.13
N PHE A 154 -34.35 -14.65 -2.96
CA PHE A 154 -35.03 -14.18 -4.16
C PHE A 154 -35.22 -15.31 -5.19
N SER A 155 -34.24 -16.20 -5.39
CA SER A 155 -34.40 -17.40 -6.22
C SER A 155 -35.50 -18.35 -5.72
N GLU A 156 -35.67 -18.46 -4.40
CA GLU A 156 -36.68 -19.31 -3.76
C GLU A 156 -38.12 -18.79 -3.97
N THR A 157 -38.29 -17.50 -4.32
CA THR A 157 -39.61 -16.93 -4.61
C THR A 157 -40.25 -17.51 -5.88
N GLY A 158 -39.46 -18.10 -6.77
CA GLY A 158 -39.90 -18.57 -8.09
C GLY A 158 -40.21 -17.44 -9.09
N ILE A 159 -39.98 -16.17 -8.72
CA ILE A 159 -40.13 -15.02 -9.62
C ILE A 159 -38.86 -14.89 -10.46
N SER A 160 -39.02 -14.77 -11.78
CA SER A 160 -37.91 -14.46 -12.68
C SER A 160 -37.45 -13.02 -12.45
N GLY A 161 -36.21 -12.85 -11.98
CA GLY A 161 -35.57 -11.53 -11.89
C GLY A 161 -34.39 -11.37 -12.84
N PRO A 162 -33.58 -10.30 -12.65
CA PRO A 162 -32.47 -9.98 -13.52
C PRO A 162 -31.46 -11.13 -13.61
N GLY A 163 -30.99 -11.44 -14.82
CA GLY A 163 -30.07 -12.56 -15.05
C GLY A 163 -28.72 -12.35 -14.35
N GLU A 164 -28.31 -11.10 -14.13
CA GLU A 164 -27.10 -10.67 -13.44
C GLU A 164 -27.05 -11.13 -11.97
N PHE A 165 -28.20 -11.39 -11.35
CA PHE A 165 -28.25 -11.89 -9.97
C PHE A 165 -27.80 -13.35 -9.87
N TYR A 166 -27.86 -14.09 -10.98
CA TYR A 166 -27.66 -15.54 -10.99
C TYR A 166 -26.54 -16.00 -11.93
N SER A 167 -26.19 -15.19 -12.92
CA SER A 167 -25.27 -15.52 -14.00
C SER A 167 -24.12 -14.53 -14.08
N ILE A 168 -22.91 -15.02 -13.80
CA ILE A 168 -21.66 -14.26 -14.00
C ILE A 168 -21.51 -13.82 -15.46
N PRO A 169 -21.77 -14.67 -16.48
CA PRO A 169 -21.80 -14.22 -17.87
C PRO A 169 -22.71 -13.01 -18.12
N GLU A 170 -23.90 -12.98 -17.52
CA GLU A 170 -24.85 -11.87 -17.73
C GLU A 170 -24.37 -10.60 -17.04
N LEU A 171 -23.86 -10.72 -15.81
CA LEU A 171 -23.25 -9.60 -15.10
C LEU A 171 -22.08 -9.00 -15.91
N LEU A 172 -21.18 -9.84 -16.43
CA LEU A 172 -20.07 -9.41 -17.27
C LEU A 172 -20.54 -8.84 -18.62
N ARG A 173 -21.66 -9.34 -19.15
CA ARG A 173 -22.27 -8.84 -20.38
C ARG A 173 -22.73 -7.39 -20.24
N GLN A 174 -23.18 -6.99 -19.05
CA GLN A 174 -23.65 -5.63 -18.76
C GLN A 174 -22.61 -4.70 -18.12
N THR A 175 -21.50 -5.25 -17.59
CA THR A 175 -20.48 -4.45 -16.89
C THR A 175 -19.48 -3.83 -17.85
N ASP A 176 -19.42 -2.50 -17.96
CA ASP A 176 -18.41 -1.76 -18.73
C ASP A 176 -17.18 -1.39 -17.88
N ASN A 177 -16.00 -1.31 -18.51
CA ASN A 177 -14.77 -0.84 -17.88
C ASN A 177 -14.44 0.58 -18.38
N HIS A 178 -14.64 1.58 -17.52
CA HIS A 178 -14.40 3.00 -17.84
C HIS A 178 -13.04 3.52 -17.36
N GLU A 179 -12.17 2.66 -16.85
CA GLU A 179 -10.83 3.07 -16.43
C GLU A 179 -9.98 3.57 -17.61
N MET A 180 -8.89 4.28 -17.29
CA MET A 180 -7.96 4.87 -18.27
C MET A 180 -8.67 5.76 -19.30
N GLN A 181 -9.55 6.66 -18.84
CA GLN A 181 -10.26 7.61 -19.70
C GLN A 181 -11.05 6.92 -20.83
N GLY A 182 -11.55 5.71 -20.59
CA GLY A 182 -12.34 4.95 -21.57
C GLY A 182 -11.53 4.13 -22.58
N HIS A 183 -10.19 4.11 -22.52
CA HIS A 183 -9.39 3.21 -23.36
C HIS A 183 -9.77 1.73 -23.12
N ASN A 184 -9.95 1.36 -21.86
CA ASN A 184 -10.32 0.00 -21.48
C ASN A 184 -11.73 -0.39 -21.93
N LEU A 185 -12.61 0.59 -22.22
CA LEU A 185 -13.98 0.33 -22.63
C LEU A 185 -14.03 -0.40 -23.98
N HIS A 186 -13.29 0.12 -24.96
CA HIS A 186 -13.26 -0.45 -26.31
C HIS A 186 -12.61 -1.83 -26.31
N MET A 187 -11.50 -1.98 -25.59
CA MET A 187 -10.83 -3.28 -25.44
C MET A 187 -11.75 -4.29 -24.75
N TRP A 188 -12.39 -3.91 -23.65
CA TRP A 188 -13.28 -4.80 -22.91
C TRP A 188 -14.48 -5.21 -23.76
N ARG A 189 -15.14 -4.29 -24.47
CA ARG A 189 -16.28 -4.63 -25.34
C ARG A 189 -15.89 -5.61 -26.45
N SER A 190 -14.69 -5.47 -27.03
CA SER A 190 -14.16 -6.42 -28.01
C SER A 190 -13.84 -7.78 -27.40
N MET A 191 -13.19 -7.80 -26.23
CA MET A 191 -12.79 -9.03 -25.55
C MET A 191 -13.97 -9.78 -24.93
N ARG A 192 -15.00 -9.07 -24.47
CA ARG A 192 -16.19 -9.62 -23.83
C ARG A 192 -16.85 -10.70 -24.70
N GLN A 193 -16.95 -10.48 -26.00
CA GLN A 193 -17.52 -11.47 -26.93
C GLN A 193 -16.73 -12.78 -26.96
N HIS A 194 -15.40 -12.69 -26.87
CA HIS A 194 -14.53 -13.86 -26.85
C HIS A 194 -14.62 -14.59 -25.51
N VAL A 195 -14.59 -13.85 -24.40
CA VAL A 195 -14.66 -14.40 -23.03
C VAL A 195 -16.01 -15.07 -22.74
N LEU A 196 -17.10 -14.50 -23.25
CA LEU A 196 -18.45 -15.04 -23.08
C LEU A 196 -18.77 -16.16 -24.10
N GLY A 197 -17.95 -16.34 -25.14
CA GLY A 197 -18.24 -17.27 -26.23
C GLY A 197 -19.38 -16.80 -27.14
N ASP A 198 -19.66 -15.49 -27.17
CA ASP A 198 -20.71 -14.82 -27.93
C ASP A 198 -20.23 -14.35 -29.32
N LEU A 199 -19.15 -14.93 -29.84
CA LEU A 199 -18.61 -14.52 -31.15
C LEU A 199 -19.70 -14.59 -32.22
N PRO A 200 -19.84 -13.55 -33.06
CA PRO A 200 -20.81 -13.58 -34.15
C PRO A 200 -20.57 -14.85 -34.97
N LYS A 201 -21.64 -15.59 -35.26
CA LYS A 201 -21.59 -16.63 -36.30
C LYS A 201 -21.00 -15.94 -37.52
N ARG A 202 -19.82 -16.38 -37.95
CA ARG A 202 -19.20 -15.99 -39.22
C ARG A 202 -20.32 -15.96 -40.24
N ASP A 203 -20.54 -14.82 -40.89
CA ASP A 203 -21.60 -14.64 -41.88
C ASP A 203 -21.50 -15.77 -42.92
N ALA A 204 -22.22 -16.87 -42.70
CA ALA A 204 -22.75 -17.63 -43.79
C ALA A 204 -23.61 -16.60 -44.53
N PRO A 205 -23.32 -16.31 -45.80
CA PRO A 205 -24.00 -15.23 -46.51
C PRO A 205 -25.50 -15.41 -46.29
N GLU A 206 -26.13 -14.39 -45.69
CA GLU A 206 -27.58 -14.32 -45.61
C GLU A 206 -28.10 -14.22 -47.04
N THR A 207 -28.18 -15.36 -47.73
CA THR A 207 -29.10 -15.53 -48.83
C THR A 207 -30.47 -15.30 -48.23
N LYS A 208 -31.01 -14.09 -48.44
CA LYS A 208 -32.41 -13.77 -48.16
C LYS A 208 -33.26 -14.97 -48.56
N PRO A 209 -33.95 -15.64 -47.63
CA PRO A 209 -34.86 -16.70 -48.01
C PRO A 209 -36.01 -16.03 -48.76
N ALA A 210 -36.00 -16.17 -50.07
CA ALA A 210 -37.14 -15.85 -50.90
C ALA A 210 -38.24 -16.87 -50.58
N GLY A 211 -39.03 -16.59 -49.54
CA GLY A 211 -40.28 -17.28 -49.24
C GLY A 211 -40.14 -18.60 -48.47
N GLY A 212 -40.72 -18.63 -47.27
CA GLY A 212 -41.44 -19.80 -46.76
C GLY A 212 -40.68 -21.13 -46.58
N GLU A 213 -39.36 -21.14 -46.45
CA GLU A 213 -38.65 -22.39 -46.14
C GLU A 213 -38.59 -22.67 -44.64
N PRO A 214 -38.79 -23.94 -44.23
CA PRO A 214 -38.69 -24.34 -42.83
C PRO A 214 -37.27 -24.05 -42.32
N MET A 215 -37.13 -23.74 -41.02
CA MET A 215 -35.82 -23.65 -40.40
C MET A 215 -34.95 -24.85 -40.82
N PRO A 216 -33.66 -24.63 -41.17
CA PRO A 216 -32.78 -25.75 -41.52
C PRO A 216 -32.82 -26.78 -40.40
N PRO A 217 -32.94 -28.07 -40.73
CA PRO A 217 -33.08 -29.13 -39.74
C PRO A 217 -31.89 -29.10 -38.79
N VAL A 218 -32.16 -29.16 -37.49
CA VAL A 218 -31.11 -29.37 -36.49
C VAL A 218 -30.47 -30.72 -36.80
N GLU A 219 -29.25 -30.69 -37.32
CA GLU A 219 -28.49 -31.90 -37.61
C GLU A 219 -27.93 -32.45 -36.30
N ILE A 220 -28.70 -33.31 -35.65
CA ILE A 220 -28.26 -34.04 -34.46
C ILE A 220 -27.41 -35.21 -34.95
N VAL A 221 -26.10 -34.99 -35.02
CA VAL A 221 -25.13 -36.06 -35.31
C VAL A 221 -24.95 -36.89 -34.04
N ILE A 222 -25.63 -38.04 -33.97
CA ILE A 222 -25.45 -39.01 -32.89
C ILE A 222 -24.24 -39.87 -33.23
N VAL A 223 -23.12 -39.62 -32.54
CA VAL A 223 -21.86 -40.35 -32.75
C VAL A 223 -21.83 -41.61 -31.87
N PRO A 224 -21.43 -42.78 -32.38
CA PRO A 224 -21.24 -43.99 -31.58
C PRO A 224 -20.26 -43.77 -30.41
N MET A 225 -20.51 -44.44 -29.29
CA MET A 225 -19.69 -44.34 -28.09
C MET A 225 -18.25 -44.83 -28.39
N GLY A 226 -17.30 -43.90 -28.52
CA GLY A 226 -15.88 -44.19 -28.80
C GLY A 226 -15.31 -43.49 -30.04
N GLU A 227 -16.15 -42.95 -30.93
CA GLU A 227 -15.72 -42.14 -32.07
C GLU A 227 -15.87 -40.65 -31.73
N LYS A 228 -14.83 -39.86 -31.97
CA LYS A 228 -14.92 -38.38 -31.86
C LYS A 228 -15.41 -37.85 -33.21
N ALA A 229 -16.55 -37.16 -33.22
CA ALA A 229 -16.90 -36.34 -34.38
C ALA A 229 -15.83 -35.27 -34.59
N GLU A 230 -15.50 -35.02 -35.85
CA GLU A 230 -14.62 -33.92 -36.23
C GLU A 230 -15.42 -32.62 -36.07
N ILE A 231 -15.25 -31.96 -34.92
CA ILE A 231 -15.84 -30.66 -34.62
C ILE A 231 -14.86 -29.58 -35.09
N ASP A 232 -15.36 -28.52 -35.72
CA ASP A 232 -14.57 -27.33 -36.01
C ASP A 232 -13.88 -26.84 -34.72
N PRO A 233 -12.54 -26.67 -34.68
CA PRO A 233 -11.82 -26.21 -33.49
C PRO A 233 -12.38 -24.92 -32.86
N GLU A 234 -12.92 -23.99 -33.67
CA GLU A 234 -13.56 -22.77 -33.16
C GLU A 234 -14.91 -23.06 -32.47
N GLU A 235 -15.66 -24.04 -32.97
CA GLU A 235 -16.90 -24.50 -32.35
C GLU A 235 -16.64 -25.34 -31.09
N GLU A 236 -15.63 -26.21 -31.10
CA GLU A 236 -15.18 -26.94 -29.91
C GLU A 236 -14.77 -25.96 -28.80
N ALA A 237 -13.98 -24.93 -29.12
CA ALA A 237 -13.58 -23.89 -28.17
C ALA A 237 -14.78 -23.13 -27.57
N ARG A 238 -15.78 -22.78 -28.39
CA ARG A 238 -17.02 -22.13 -27.90
C ARG A 238 -17.85 -23.04 -27.02
N ASN A 239 -17.98 -24.31 -27.39
CA ASN A 239 -18.70 -25.31 -26.60
C ASN A 239 -18.02 -25.56 -25.27
N MET A 240 -16.68 -25.62 -25.24
CA MET A 240 -15.92 -25.71 -23.99
C MET A 240 -16.14 -24.48 -23.10
N LEU A 241 -16.15 -23.26 -23.65
CA LEU A 241 -16.42 -22.05 -22.87
C LEU A 241 -17.84 -22.02 -22.31
N ARG A 242 -18.84 -22.40 -23.11
CA ARG A 242 -20.23 -22.51 -22.64
C ARG A 242 -20.38 -23.57 -21.56
N TYR A 243 -19.74 -24.72 -21.73
CA TYR A 243 -19.69 -25.78 -20.72
C TYR A 243 -19.04 -25.26 -19.43
N ALA A 244 -17.89 -24.59 -19.53
CA ALA A 244 -17.21 -24.00 -18.38
C ALA A 244 -18.13 -23.02 -17.62
N TRP A 245 -18.80 -22.12 -18.32
CA TRP A 245 -19.78 -21.20 -17.72
C TRP A 245 -21.00 -21.91 -17.11
N GLY A 246 -21.48 -22.98 -17.74
CA GLY A 246 -22.55 -23.81 -17.19
C GLY A 246 -22.14 -24.60 -15.94
N THR A 247 -20.85 -24.88 -15.77
CA THR A 247 -20.29 -25.53 -14.57
C THR A 247 -19.74 -24.56 -13.53
N ALA A 248 -19.73 -23.26 -13.82
CA ALA A 248 -19.22 -22.25 -12.91
C ALA A 248 -20.09 -22.17 -11.65
N PRO A 249 -19.50 -21.90 -10.47
CA PRO A 249 -20.27 -21.64 -9.26
C PRO A 249 -21.25 -20.48 -9.47
N ASP A 250 -22.42 -20.55 -8.85
CA ASP A 250 -23.36 -19.44 -8.88
C ASP A 250 -22.78 -18.18 -8.22
N PHE A 251 -23.35 -17.02 -8.53
CA PHE A 251 -22.86 -15.75 -8.01
C PHE A 251 -22.92 -15.67 -6.48
N SER A 252 -23.90 -16.32 -5.84
CA SER A 252 -24.01 -16.37 -4.38
C SER A 252 -22.87 -17.17 -3.73
N ALA A 253 -22.38 -18.23 -4.40
CA ALA A 253 -21.25 -19.04 -3.97
C ALA A 253 -19.92 -18.26 -4.10
N LEU A 254 -19.77 -17.47 -5.15
CA LEU A 254 -18.64 -16.55 -5.29
C LEU A 254 -18.63 -15.49 -4.19
N LEU A 255 -19.78 -14.90 -3.86
CA LEU A 255 -19.91 -13.97 -2.74
C LEU A 255 -19.56 -14.63 -1.40
N GLY A 256 -19.96 -15.90 -1.20
CA GLY A 256 -19.53 -16.68 -0.03
C GLY A 256 -18.01 -16.88 0.03
N THR A 257 -17.38 -17.14 -1.11
CA THR A 257 -15.91 -17.24 -1.22
C THR A 257 -15.24 -15.91 -0.87
N MET A 258 -15.78 -14.78 -1.36
CA MET A 258 -15.31 -13.44 -1.04
C MET A 258 -15.45 -13.14 0.46
N ALA A 259 -16.58 -13.50 1.08
CA ALA A 259 -16.78 -13.33 2.52
C ALA A 259 -15.72 -14.10 3.34
N ASN A 260 -15.46 -15.36 2.97
CA ASN A 260 -14.44 -16.19 3.62
C ASN A 260 -13.02 -15.62 3.44
N ALA A 261 -12.69 -15.14 2.25
CA ALA A 261 -11.43 -14.47 1.98
C ALA A 261 -11.27 -13.20 2.84
N ALA A 262 -12.31 -12.37 2.91
CA ALA A 262 -12.31 -11.16 3.73
C ALA A 262 -12.18 -11.48 5.24
N ARG A 263 -12.84 -12.53 5.75
CA ARG A 263 -12.71 -12.95 7.16
C ARG A 263 -11.31 -13.45 7.50
N SER A 264 -10.74 -14.27 6.61
CA SER A 264 -9.41 -14.85 6.79
C SER A 264 -8.28 -13.85 6.59
N PHE A 265 -8.53 -12.73 5.89
CA PHE A 265 -7.56 -11.66 5.72
C PHE A 265 -7.09 -11.10 7.07
N LYS A 266 -5.77 -11.02 7.25
CA LYS A 266 -5.13 -10.40 8.42
C LYS A 266 -4.34 -9.19 7.94
N PRO A 267 -4.84 -7.96 8.18
CA PRO A 267 -4.10 -6.75 7.86
C PRO A 267 -2.74 -6.80 8.54
N SER A 268 -1.68 -6.59 7.76
CA SER A 268 -0.30 -6.59 8.25
C SER A 268 0.53 -5.61 7.44
N GLU A 269 1.61 -5.11 8.05
CA GLU A 269 2.64 -4.32 7.39
C GLU A 269 3.95 -5.10 7.45
N SER A 270 4.85 -4.84 6.51
CA SER A 270 6.18 -5.46 6.46
C SER A 270 7.29 -4.42 6.68
N GLY A 271 8.53 -4.91 6.77
CA GLY A 271 9.72 -4.08 6.93
C GLY A 271 9.69 -3.22 8.20
N MET A 272 10.22 -2.00 8.08
CA MET A 272 10.34 -1.05 9.19
C MET A 272 8.98 -0.76 9.85
N ILE A 273 7.94 -0.55 9.05
CA ILE A 273 6.59 -0.22 9.54
C ILE A 273 6.03 -1.41 10.31
N GLY A 274 6.09 -2.61 9.72
CA GLY A 274 5.65 -3.85 10.38
C GLY A 274 6.37 -4.08 11.71
N ALA A 275 7.69 -3.93 11.73
CA ALA A 275 8.50 -4.05 12.93
C ALA A 275 8.08 -3.04 14.02
N ALA A 276 7.89 -1.78 13.64
CA ALA A 276 7.49 -0.73 14.58
C ALA A 276 6.15 -1.04 15.25
N ILE A 277 5.14 -1.42 14.46
CA ILE A 277 3.75 -1.55 14.94
C ILE A 277 3.36 -2.96 15.39
N GLU A 278 4.30 -3.91 15.37
CA GLU A 278 4.08 -5.31 15.78
C GLU A 278 3.48 -5.42 17.20
N SER A 279 3.82 -4.51 18.11
CA SER A 279 3.18 -4.44 19.43
C SER A 279 1.76 -3.90 19.31
N ARG A 280 0.81 -4.52 20.03
CA ARG A 280 -0.56 -4.00 20.18
C ARG A 280 -0.60 -2.64 20.91
N GLN A 281 0.29 -2.43 21.88
CA GLN A 281 0.35 -1.18 22.63
C GLN A 281 1.20 -0.14 21.88
N ARG A 282 0.64 1.06 21.72
CA ARG A 282 1.34 2.22 21.13
C ARG A 282 2.39 2.73 22.10
N SER A 283 3.61 2.88 21.63
CA SER A 283 4.72 3.46 22.38
C SER A 283 5.70 4.06 21.38
N ALA A 284 5.76 5.39 21.30
CA ALA A 284 6.64 6.08 20.35
C ALA A 284 8.11 5.65 20.52
N LYS A 285 8.54 5.47 21.77
CA LYS A 285 9.86 4.91 22.11
C LYS A 285 10.07 3.53 21.50
N THR A 286 9.16 2.60 21.74
CA THR A 286 9.33 1.20 21.27
C THR A 286 9.21 1.09 19.75
N GLU A 287 8.28 1.83 19.16
CA GLU A 287 8.04 1.89 17.71
C GLU A 287 9.29 2.40 16.98
N TYR A 288 9.84 3.53 17.44
CA TYR A 288 11.09 4.09 16.92
C TYR A 288 12.25 3.08 17.01
N LEU A 289 12.45 2.47 18.19
CA LEU A 289 13.55 1.53 18.40
C LEU A 289 13.47 0.30 17.49
N ARG A 290 12.26 -0.24 17.27
CA ARG A 290 12.07 -1.38 16.37
C ARG A 290 12.25 -1.00 14.92
N ALA A 291 11.74 0.15 14.50
CA ALA A 291 11.99 0.69 13.16
C ALA A 291 13.49 0.85 12.91
N PHE A 292 14.19 1.50 13.85
CA PHE A 292 15.62 1.74 13.75
C PHE A 292 16.42 0.43 13.69
N GLY A 293 16.12 -0.51 14.59
CA GLY A 293 16.76 -1.82 14.58
C GLY A 293 16.48 -2.60 13.29
N ASN A 294 15.25 -2.59 12.79
CA ASN A 294 14.89 -3.27 11.54
C ASN A 294 15.64 -2.71 10.34
N LEU A 295 15.75 -1.38 10.21
CA LEU A 295 16.54 -0.77 9.14
C LEU A 295 18.02 -1.18 9.24
N LEU A 296 18.60 -1.17 10.44
CA LEU A 296 19.99 -1.58 10.64
C LEU A 296 20.20 -3.06 10.25
N THR A 297 19.34 -3.97 10.70
CA THR A 297 19.55 -5.41 10.50
C THR A 297 19.11 -5.88 9.13
N ASP A 298 17.92 -5.50 8.68
CA ASP A 298 17.25 -6.13 7.54
C ASP A 298 17.59 -5.42 6.23
N VAL A 299 17.78 -4.09 6.30
CA VAL A 299 18.12 -3.29 5.12
C VAL A 299 19.62 -3.13 4.98
N HIS A 300 20.33 -2.89 6.09
CA HIS A 300 21.76 -2.57 6.06
C HIS A 300 22.69 -3.69 6.53
N GLY A 301 22.17 -4.80 7.04
CA GLY A 301 22.96 -5.99 7.40
C GLY A 301 23.86 -5.83 8.62
N PHE A 302 23.53 -4.94 9.56
CA PHE A 302 24.30 -4.78 10.79
C PHE A 302 24.11 -5.96 11.74
N ALA A 303 25.22 -6.41 12.35
CA ALA A 303 25.17 -7.19 13.57
C ALA A 303 25.03 -6.23 14.76
N LEU A 304 23.96 -6.38 15.55
CA LEU A 304 23.68 -5.49 16.68
C LEU A 304 24.51 -5.87 17.92
N THR A 305 25.76 -5.44 17.94
CA THR A 305 26.65 -5.61 19.10
C THR A 305 26.21 -4.73 20.28
N THR A 306 26.70 -5.02 21.49
CA THR A 306 26.40 -4.21 22.68
C THR A 306 26.76 -2.73 22.51
N PRO A 307 27.94 -2.35 21.98
CA PRO A 307 28.25 -0.94 21.74
C PRO A 307 27.31 -0.26 20.74
N ILE A 308 26.90 -0.96 19.67
CA ILE A 308 25.92 -0.43 18.70
C ILE A 308 24.57 -0.19 19.39
N MET A 309 24.07 -1.13 20.18
CA MET A 309 22.81 -0.97 20.91
C MET A 309 22.87 0.15 21.97
N GLN A 310 24.03 0.35 22.63
CA GLN A 310 24.24 1.49 23.53
C GLN A 310 24.21 2.82 22.77
N ALA A 311 24.88 2.90 21.61
CA ALA A 311 24.82 4.06 20.74
C ALA A 311 23.38 4.32 20.26
N MET A 312 22.61 3.29 19.92
CA MET A 312 21.20 3.41 19.54
C MET A 312 20.36 4.07 20.65
N ALA A 313 20.60 3.74 21.92
CA ALA A 313 19.89 4.35 23.03
C ALA A 313 20.17 5.87 23.14
N ILE A 314 21.43 6.26 23.02
CA ILE A 314 21.85 7.67 23.02
C ILE A 314 21.20 8.41 21.84
N VAL A 315 21.30 7.84 20.65
CA VAL A 315 20.75 8.40 19.42
C VAL A 315 19.22 8.52 19.49
N ALA A 316 18.54 7.55 20.09
CA ALA A 316 17.09 7.61 20.28
C ALA A 316 16.69 8.81 21.18
N ASN A 317 17.44 9.08 22.25
CA ASN A 317 17.21 10.26 23.09
C ASN A 317 17.44 11.59 22.34
N VAL A 318 18.34 11.60 21.36
CA VAL A 318 18.63 12.78 20.50
C VAL A 318 17.56 12.94 19.40
N VAL A 319 17.10 11.85 18.81
CA VAL A 319 16.11 11.88 17.72
C VAL A 319 14.71 12.17 18.26
N ILE A 320 14.28 11.46 19.31
CA ILE A 320 12.95 11.65 19.93
C ILE A 320 12.89 13.02 20.62
N ASN A 321 13.92 13.35 21.42
CA ASN A 321 14.09 14.65 22.07
C ASN A 321 12.84 15.17 22.80
N LEU A 322 12.18 14.28 23.56
CA LEU A 322 11.06 14.63 24.43
C LEU A 322 11.51 14.53 25.89
N PRO A 323 11.13 15.48 26.75
CA PRO A 323 11.65 15.58 28.12
C PRO A 323 11.23 14.41 29.02
N ASP A 324 10.13 13.74 28.69
CA ASP A 324 9.54 12.61 29.41
C ASP A 324 9.96 11.24 28.84
N VAL A 325 10.75 11.23 27.76
CA VAL A 325 11.22 10.01 27.13
C VAL A 325 12.72 9.84 27.39
N ASP A 326 13.04 8.91 28.29
CA ASP A 326 14.38 8.38 28.47
C ASP A 326 14.48 6.98 27.85
N VAL A 327 15.48 6.82 26.98
CA VAL A 327 15.79 5.58 26.28
C VAL A 327 17.08 4.99 26.83
N THR A 328 16.96 3.82 27.44
CA THR A 328 18.10 3.09 27.99
C THR A 328 18.55 1.95 27.07
N TYR A 329 19.75 1.43 27.29
CA TYR A 329 20.21 0.20 26.62
C TYR A 329 19.23 -0.98 26.81
N ASP A 330 18.62 -1.11 27.99
CA ASP A 330 17.68 -2.19 28.26
C ASP A 330 16.38 -2.04 27.45
N ASP A 331 15.92 -0.81 27.21
CA ASP A 331 14.80 -0.54 26.29
C ASP A 331 15.12 -1.01 24.88
N VAL A 332 16.33 -0.69 24.36
CA VAL A 332 16.79 -1.14 23.04
C VAL A 332 16.81 -2.66 22.97
N ARG A 333 17.47 -3.32 23.93
CA ARG A 333 17.55 -4.79 23.99
C ARG A 333 16.16 -5.43 24.02
N LYS A 334 15.25 -4.93 24.84
CA LYS A 334 13.86 -5.45 24.95
C LYS A 334 13.06 -5.20 23.67
N ALA A 335 13.22 -4.04 23.04
CA ALA A 335 12.52 -3.71 21.80
C ALA A 335 12.94 -4.66 20.66
N LEU A 336 14.23 -5.00 20.59
CA LEU A 336 14.83 -5.78 19.50
C LEU A 336 14.82 -7.29 19.72
N ALA A 337 14.67 -7.77 20.96
CA ALA A 337 14.60 -9.21 21.26
C ALA A 337 13.53 -9.95 20.45
N LYS A 338 12.43 -9.28 20.11
CA LYS A 338 11.34 -9.87 19.30
C LYS A 338 11.70 -10.01 17.81
N LEU A 339 12.52 -9.11 17.27
CA LEU A 339 12.96 -9.17 15.88
C LEU A 339 13.89 -10.37 15.63
N GLY A 340 14.66 -10.76 16.64
CA GLY A 340 15.54 -11.93 16.56
C GLY A 340 14.82 -13.27 16.67
N GLY A 341 13.71 -13.35 17.41
CA GLY A 341 12.97 -14.59 17.66
C GLY A 341 12.32 -15.18 16.41
N ALA A 342 11.62 -14.36 15.63
CA ALA A 342 10.91 -14.81 14.42
C ALA A 342 11.85 -15.31 13.30
N ARG A 343 13.14 -14.91 13.33
CA ARG A 343 14.14 -15.33 12.33
C ARG A 343 14.60 -16.78 12.49
N MET A 344 14.59 -17.33 13.71
CA MET A 344 14.94 -18.73 13.91
C MET A 344 13.80 -19.68 13.50
N GLU A 345 12.55 -19.25 13.59
CA GLU A 345 11.39 -20.09 13.23
C GLU A 345 11.20 -20.17 11.70
N ASN A 346 11.39 -19.06 10.97
CA ASN A 346 11.20 -19.05 9.50
C ASN A 346 12.41 -19.52 8.67
N SER A 347 13.56 -19.82 9.30
CA SER A 347 14.73 -20.38 8.60
C SER A 347 14.79 -21.91 8.66
N GLY A 348 13.86 -22.55 9.37
CA GLY A 348 13.74 -24.01 9.48
C GLY A 348 12.85 -24.69 8.43
N GLU A 349 12.17 -23.92 7.56
CA GLU A 349 11.37 -24.46 6.45
C GLU A 349 12.12 -24.23 5.12
N LYS A 350 12.98 -25.18 4.76
CA LYS A 350 13.43 -25.40 3.38
C LYS A 350 13.50 -26.88 3.07
#